data_AF-A0A934JSR0-F1
#
_entry.id   AF-A0A934JSR0-F1
#
_cell.length_a   1.000
_cell.length_b   1.000
_cell.length_c   1.000
_cell.angle_alpha   90.00
_cell.angle_beta   90.00
_cell.angle_gamma   90.00
#
_symmetry.space_group_name_H-M   'P 1'
#
loop_
_entity.id
_entity.type
_entity.pdbx_description
1 polymer ?
#
loop_
_entity_poly.entity_id
_entity_poly.type
_entity_poly.pdbx_seq_one_letter_code
_entity_poly.pdbx_strand_id
1 'polypeptide(L)'
;MSEQFAEVQQDDFMKFGGERPSYLGIEDALMALGGHGVNGNNFKNDMVKLAGWTGGALTTYAQRPAVAQAAFNKIREALPKAKTAEELRELLSPVID
;
A
#
# COMPACT_ATOMS: atom_id res chain seq x y z
N MET A 1 5.96 -15.75 -5.80
CA MET A 1 6.10 -15.52 -4.36
C MET A 1 6.34 -14.04 -4.14
N SER A 2 5.57 -13.41 -3.27
CA SER A 2 5.69 -11.99 -2.86
C SER A 2 6.72 -11.88 -1.73
N GLU A 3 7.98 -12.16 -2.06
CA GLU A 3 9.06 -12.39 -1.08
C GLU A 3 9.63 -11.11 -0.43
N GLN A 4 9.17 -9.92 -0.85
CA GLN A 4 9.75 -8.65 -0.39
C GLN A 4 9.18 -8.14 0.94
N PHE A 5 7.91 -8.46 1.24
CA PHE A 5 7.24 -7.99 2.45
C PHE A 5 6.41 -9.11 3.05
N ALA A 6 6.48 -9.26 4.39
CA ALA A 6 5.57 -10.12 5.13
C ALA A 6 4.11 -9.69 4.89
N GLU A 7 3.19 -10.66 4.96
CA GLU A 7 1.77 -10.39 4.87
C GLU A 7 1.34 -9.42 5.97
N VAL A 8 0.63 -8.35 5.57
CA VAL A 8 0.14 -7.35 6.52
C VAL A 8 -1.03 -7.94 7.29
N GLN A 9 -0.99 -7.82 8.61
CA GLN A 9 -2.06 -8.22 9.52
C GLN A 9 -2.82 -6.99 10.03
N GLN A 10 -4.08 -7.15 10.44
CA GLN A 10 -4.88 -6.03 10.97
C GLN A 10 -4.23 -5.39 12.21
N ASP A 11 -3.65 -6.22 13.07
CA ASP A 11 -3.01 -5.78 14.31
C ASP A 11 -1.78 -4.89 14.05
N ASP A 12 -1.18 -4.97 12.86
CA ASP A 12 -0.02 -4.15 12.49
C ASP A 12 -0.32 -2.65 12.54
N PHE A 13 -1.56 -2.24 12.34
CA PHE A 13 -1.96 -0.83 12.37
C PHE A 13 -2.15 -0.28 13.79
N MET A 14 -2.14 -1.14 14.81
CA MET A 14 -2.34 -0.76 16.22
C MET A 14 -1.10 -1.02 17.08
N LYS A 15 -0.04 -1.60 16.51
CA LYS A 15 1.21 -1.88 17.21
C LYS A 15 1.96 -0.58 17.51
N PHE A 16 2.39 -0.43 18.76
CA PHE A 16 3.32 0.59 19.20
C PHE A 16 4.62 -0.08 19.67
N GLY A 17 5.73 0.21 18.99
CA GLY A 17 7.04 -0.42 19.27
C GLY A 17 7.18 -1.84 18.72
N GLY A 18 8.38 -2.41 18.85
CA GLY A 18 8.71 -3.75 18.31
C GLY A 18 9.25 -3.72 16.88
N GLU A 19 9.09 -4.85 16.17
CA GLU A 19 9.48 -4.97 14.76
C GLU A 19 8.63 -4.06 13.88
N ARG A 20 9.28 -3.36 12.94
CA ARG A 20 8.62 -2.43 12.02
C ARG A 20 7.60 -3.20 11.15
N PRO A 21 6.31 -2.86 11.19
CA PRO A 21 5.32 -3.54 10.37
C PRO A 21 5.59 -3.42 8.87
N SER A 22 5.27 -4.46 8.11
CA SER A 22 5.61 -4.56 6.69
C SER A 22 4.90 -3.51 5.82
N TYR A 23 3.72 -3.04 6.22
CA TYR A 23 3.00 -2.00 5.47
C TYR A 23 3.79 -0.69 5.36
N LEU A 24 4.63 -0.36 6.36
CA LEU A 24 5.52 0.80 6.30
C LEU A 24 6.61 0.63 5.24
N GLY A 25 7.12 -0.59 5.06
CA GLY A 25 8.06 -0.90 3.98
C GLY A 25 7.39 -0.81 2.60
N ILE A 26 6.12 -1.21 2.50
CA ILE A 26 5.33 -1.03 1.29
C ILE A 26 5.15 0.46 0.99
N GLU A 27 4.82 1.28 1.99
CA GLU A 27 4.73 2.75 1.81
C GLU A 27 6.06 3.35 1.32
N ASP A 28 7.19 2.95 1.90
CA ASP A 28 8.51 3.43 1.49
C ASP A 28 8.80 3.08 0.01
N ALA A 29 8.48 1.86 -0.40
CA ALA A 29 8.67 1.41 -1.78
C ALA A 29 7.76 2.15 -2.77
N LEU A 30 6.50 2.43 -2.39
CA LEU A 30 5.59 3.27 -3.18
C LEU A 30 6.11 4.71 -3.30
N MET A 31 6.59 5.28 -2.20
CA MET A 31 7.18 6.62 -2.20
C MET A 31 8.38 6.69 -3.14
N ALA A 32 9.26 5.69 -3.12
CA ALA A 32 10.42 5.62 -4.00
C ALA A 32 10.01 5.47 -5.47
N LEU A 33 9.06 4.58 -5.77
CA LEU A 33 8.55 4.37 -7.13
C LEU A 33 7.88 5.63 -7.70
N GLY A 34 7.18 6.40 -6.85
CA GLY A 34 6.53 7.65 -7.23
C GLY A 34 7.43 8.90 -7.23
N GLY A 35 8.75 8.75 -7.03
CA GLY A 35 9.71 9.86 -7.13
C GLY A 35 9.94 10.67 -5.84
N HIS A 36 9.59 10.13 -4.67
CA HIS A 36 9.76 10.74 -3.34
C HIS A 36 9.04 12.09 -3.15
N GLY A 37 9.17 12.67 -1.93
CA GLY A 37 8.58 13.96 -1.58
C GLY A 37 7.06 14.00 -1.77
N VAL A 38 6.55 15.13 -2.28
CA VAL A 38 5.12 15.32 -2.53
C VAL A 38 4.60 14.37 -3.63
N ASN A 39 5.39 14.15 -4.68
CA ASN A 39 5.01 13.28 -5.80
C ASN A 39 4.88 11.82 -5.35
N GLY A 40 5.87 11.31 -4.60
CA GLY A 40 5.82 9.98 -4.01
C GLY A 40 4.64 9.83 -3.06
N ASN A 41 4.32 10.84 -2.24
CA ASN A 41 3.19 10.79 -1.32
C ASN A 41 1.85 10.75 -2.05
N ASN A 42 1.70 11.56 -3.11
CA ASN A 42 0.50 11.54 -3.95
C ASN A 42 0.33 10.17 -4.63
N PHE A 43 1.41 9.66 -5.24
CA PHE A 43 1.39 8.34 -5.87
C PHE A 43 1.04 7.22 -4.89
N LYS A 44 1.68 7.18 -3.72
CA LYS A 44 1.38 6.23 -2.65
C LYS A 44 -0.11 6.25 -2.28
N ASN A 45 -0.65 7.45 -2.04
CA ASN A 45 -2.06 7.60 -1.66
C ASN A 45 -3.00 7.12 -2.78
N ASP A 46 -2.67 7.38 -4.03
CA ASP A 46 -3.46 6.91 -5.18
C ASP A 46 -3.41 5.39 -5.31
N MET A 47 -2.24 4.76 -5.13
CA MET A 47 -2.10 3.31 -5.20
C MET A 47 -2.87 2.61 -4.08
N VAL A 48 -2.80 3.14 -2.86
CA VAL A 48 -3.56 2.61 -1.71
C VAL A 48 -5.07 2.72 -1.97
N LYS A 49 -5.55 3.83 -2.56
CA LYS A 49 -6.95 3.98 -2.99
C LYS A 49 -7.35 2.98 -4.08
N LEU A 50 -6.55 2.85 -5.14
CA LEU A 50 -6.80 1.87 -6.22
C LEU A 50 -6.80 0.43 -5.70
N ALA A 51 -5.99 0.16 -4.67
CA ALA A 51 -5.97 -1.12 -3.99
C ALA A 51 -7.21 -1.39 -3.12
N GLY A 52 -8.11 -0.43 -2.96
CA GLY A 52 -9.38 -0.58 -2.24
C GLY A 52 -9.48 0.19 -0.93
N TRP A 53 -8.50 1.03 -0.58
CA TRP A 53 -8.63 1.90 0.57
C TRP A 53 -9.72 2.95 0.35
N THR A 54 -10.65 3.04 1.30
CA THR A 54 -11.81 3.94 1.24
C THR A 54 -11.84 4.94 2.40
N GLY A 55 -10.75 5.12 3.14
CA GLY A 55 -10.66 6.13 4.20
C GLY A 55 -10.37 7.53 3.63
N GLY A 56 -10.97 8.54 4.25
CA GLY A 56 -10.73 9.95 3.90
C GLY A 56 -9.40 10.47 4.44
N ALA A 57 -9.09 11.74 4.17
CA ALA A 57 -7.80 12.36 4.54
C ALA A 57 -7.46 12.31 6.04
N LEU A 58 -8.48 12.21 6.90
CA LEU A 58 -8.33 12.14 8.36
C LEU A 58 -8.53 10.73 8.92
N THR A 59 -8.78 9.73 8.06
CA THR A 59 -8.97 8.34 8.48
C THR A 59 -7.62 7.63 8.52
N THR A 60 -7.24 7.15 9.70
CA THR A 60 -6.04 6.33 9.88
C THR A 60 -6.32 4.87 9.52
N TYR A 61 -5.28 4.11 9.17
CA TYR A 61 -5.41 2.68 8.92
C TYR A 61 -5.92 1.91 10.15
N ALA A 62 -5.52 2.33 11.36
CA ALA A 62 -5.99 1.77 12.63
C ALA A 62 -7.51 1.87 12.82
N GLN A 63 -8.14 2.92 12.26
CA GLN A 63 -9.60 3.08 12.34
C GLN A 63 -10.36 2.13 11.40
N ARG A 64 -9.71 1.60 10.34
CA ARG A 64 -10.32 0.68 9.38
C ARG A 64 -9.33 -0.44 9.00
N PRO A 65 -8.88 -1.24 9.97
CA PRO A 65 -7.72 -2.11 9.80
C PRO A 65 -7.97 -3.23 8.80
N ALA A 66 -9.19 -3.78 8.71
CA ALA A 66 -9.54 -4.78 7.70
C ALA A 66 -9.45 -4.25 6.26
N VAL A 67 -9.89 -3.00 6.02
CA VAL A 67 -9.82 -2.37 4.69
C VAL A 67 -8.37 -2.04 4.33
N ALA A 68 -7.61 -1.52 5.29
CA ALA A 68 -6.19 -1.25 5.12
C ALA A 68 -5.41 -2.54 4.83
N GLN A 69 -5.65 -3.60 5.60
CA GLN A 69 -5.03 -4.91 5.40
C GLN A 69 -5.23 -5.43 3.97
N ALA A 70 -6.48 -5.43 3.51
CA ALA A 70 -6.81 -5.88 2.16
C ALA A 70 -6.09 -5.05 1.08
N ALA A 71 -6.09 -3.72 1.22
CA ALA A 71 -5.43 -2.83 0.27
C ALA A 71 -3.90 -3.04 0.24
N PHE A 72 -3.25 -3.08 1.40
CA PHE A 72 -1.80 -3.29 1.47
C PHE A 72 -1.38 -4.67 0.99
N ASN A 73 -2.15 -5.73 1.27
CA ASN A 73 -1.83 -7.06 0.75
C ASN A 73 -2.05 -7.16 -0.77
N LYS A 74 -3.04 -6.46 -1.33
CA LYS A 74 -3.18 -6.36 -2.80
C LYS A 74 -1.95 -5.67 -3.42
N ILE A 75 -1.46 -4.59 -2.81
CA ILE A 75 -0.23 -3.92 -3.25
C ILE A 75 0.98 -4.85 -3.09
N ARG A 76 1.13 -5.54 -1.96
CA ARG A 76 2.21 -6.50 -1.69
C ARG A 76 2.37 -7.54 -2.80
N GLU A 77 1.26 -7.99 -3.37
CA GLU A 77 1.24 -8.96 -4.47
C GLU A 77 1.50 -8.35 -5.85
N ALA A 78 1.13 -7.09 -6.05
CA ALA A 78 1.30 -6.36 -7.32
C ALA A 78 2.70 -5.75 -7.46
N LEU A 79 3.26 -5.20 -6.39
CA LEU A 79 4.50 -4.42 -6.40
C LEU A 79 5.70 -5.13 -7.04
N PRO A 80 6.03 -6.40 -6.71
CA PRO A 80 7.17 -7.09 -7.35
C PRO A 80 6.95 -7.42 -8.83
N LYS A 81 5.75 -7.23 -9.37
CA LYS A 81 5.43 -7.42 -10.79
C LYS A 81 5.59 -6.13 -11.60
N ALA A 82 5.59 -4.97 -10.93
CA ALA A 82 5.73 -3.67 -11.57
C ALA A 82 7.19 -3.20 -11.57
N LYS A 83 7.65 -2.69 -12.71
CA LYS A 83 8.94 -2.01 -12.88
C LYS A 83 8.79 -0.49 -12.92
N THR A 84 7.58 0.00 -13.21
CA THR A 84 7.26 1.43 -13.31
C THR A 84 6.02 1.79 -12.48
N ALA A 85 5.83 3.08 -12.24
CA ALA A 85 4.68 3.61 -11.54
C ALA A 85 3.36 3.33 -12.31
N GLU A 86 3.42 3.44 -13.63
CA GLU A 86 2.30 3.17 -14.55
C GLU A 86 1.90 1.70 -14.52
N GLU A 87 2.87 0.78 -14.59
CA GLU A 87 2.61 -0.66 -14.51
C GLU A 87 1.93 -1.04 -13.18
N LEU A 88 2.38 -0.46 -12.06
CA LEU A 88 1.73 -0.71 -10.78
C LEU A 88 0.29 -0.20 -10.76
N ARG A 89 0.05 1.00 -11.31
CA ARG A 89 -1.29 1.57 -11.42
C ARG A 89 -2.22 0.67 -12.23
N GLU A 90 -1.75 0.13 -13.36
CA GLU A 90 -2.51 -0.81 -14.19
C GLU A 90 -2.84 -2.10 -13.44
N LEU A 91 -1.88 -2.68 -12.72
CA LEU A 91 -2.07 -3.90 -11.93
C LEU A 91 -3.09 -3.75 -10.79
N LEU A 92 -3.23 -2.53 -10.24
CA LEU A 92 -4.16 -2.25 -9.14
C LEU A 92 -5.53 -1.78 -9.62
N SER A 93 -5.61 -1.21 -10.82
CA SER A 93 -6.85 -0.69 -11.38
C SER A 93 -7.86 -1.82 -11.58
N PRO A 94 -9.14 -1.60 -11.25
CA PRO A 94 -10.18 -2.56 -11.57
C PRO A 94 -10.23 -2.73 -13.10
N VAL A 95 -10.20 -3.99 -13.56
CA VAL A 95 -10.50 -4.30 -14.97
C VAL A 95 -11.94 -3.86 -15.20
N ILE A 96 -12.12 -2.82 -16.02
CA ILE A 96 -13.42 -2.45 -16.53
C ILE A 96 -13.58 -3.26 -17.82
N ASP A 97 -14.35 -4.35 -17.73
CA ASP A 97 -14.86 -5.07 -18.91
C ASP A 97 -15.88 -4.22 -19.68
#